data_AF-A0A924Y2H9-F1
#
_entry.id   AF-A0A924Y2H9-F1
#
_cell.length_a   1.000
_cell.length_b   1.000
_cell.length_c   1.000
_cell.angle_alpha   90.00
_cell.angle_beta   90.00
_cell.angle_gamma   90.00
#
_symmetry.space_group_name_H-M   'P 1'
#
loop_
_entity.id
_entity.type
_entity.pdbx_description
1 polymer ?
#
loop_
_entity_poly.entity_id
_entity_poly.type
_entity_poly.pdbx_seq_one_letter_code
_entity_poly.pdbx_strand_id
1 'polypeptide(L)'
;MTKTVLFSRRNRNLAVGVGAALLVYGAVWLTFGGFQYSDNPLPPSERGLVLESAAPVIRAIRAFEADHKRPPRVLGDLVPHYLPQVPRLPSPPSTGRDYLYAVEPRQWRIGIPVRDERDGVLTYSSIRDYPPGKPGMPVERLGAWAYYRGNPF
;
A
#
# COMPACT_ATOMS: atom_id res chain seq x y z
N MET A 1 -6.96 -70.30 21.60
CA MET A 1 -7.71 -69.03 21.52
C MET A 1 -6.85 -68.03 20.75
N THR A 2 -7.12 -67.83 19.46
CA THR A 2 -6.29 -66.99 18.60
C THR A 2 -7.20 -65.97 17.90
N LYS A 3 -7.08 -64.69 18.26
CA LYS A 3 -7.89 -63.59 17.71
C LYS A 3 -7.26 -63.10 16.40
N THR A 4 -7.95 -63.31 15.29
CA THR A 4 -7.59 -62.76 13.98
C THR A 4 -8.04 -61.31 13.89
N VAL A 5 -7.09 -60.38 13.74
CA VAL A 5 -7.37 -58.96 13.48
C VAL A 5 -7.53 -58.76 11.97
N LEU A 6 -8.75 -58.50 11.52
CA LEU A 6 -9.05 -58.10 10.15
C LEU A 6 -8.73 -56.61 9.98
N PHE A 7 -7.56 -56.30 9.41
CA PHE A 7 -7.22 -54.94 9.01
C PHE A 7 -7.97 -54.57 7.72
N SER A 8 -8.87 -53.60 7.85
CA SER A 8 -9.70 -53.04 6.78
C SER A 8 -8.85 -52.48 5.62
N ARG A 9 -9.05 -53.04 4.41
CA ARG A 9 -8.41 -52.65 3.14
C ARG A 9 -9.04 -51.41 2.47
N ARG A 10 -9.89 -50.64 3.16
CA ARG A 10 -10.76 -49.64 2.52
C ARG A 10 -10.22 -48.19 2.48
N ASN A 11 -8.99 -47.93 2.93
CA ASN A 11 -8.47 -46.55 3.09
C ASN A 11 -7.30 -46.14 2.18
N ARG A 12 -6.89 -46.93 1.18
CA ARG A 12 -5.74 -46.54 0.32
C ARG A 12 -6.08 -45.60 -0.84
N ASN A 13 -7.34 -45.54 -1.28
CA ASN A 13 -7.71 -44.74 -2.45
C ASN A 13 -7.96 -43.25 -2.13
N LEU A 14 -8.17 -42.89 -0.85
CA LEU A 14 -8.39 -41.51 -0.43
C LEU A 14 -7.09 -40.68 -0.33
N ALA A 15 -5.97 -41.32 0.00
CA ALA A 15 -4.69 -40.61 0.15
C ALA A 15 -4.10 -40.14 -1.19
N VAL A 16 -4.37 -40.85 -2.29
CA VAL A 16 -3.84 -40.53 -3.62
C VAL A 16 -4.61 -39.37 -4.28
N GLY A 17 -5.92 -39.24 -4.02
CA GLY A 17 -6.74 -38.16 -4.59
C GLY A 17 -6.42 -36.77 -4.04
N VAL A 18 -6.06 -36.67 -2.75
CA VAL A 18 -5.76 -35.38 -2.11
C VAL A 18 -4.38 -34.84 -2.52
N GLY A 19 -3.39 -35.71 -2.72
CA GLY A 19 -2.05 -35.31 -3.16
C GLY A 19 -2.02 -34.76 -4.59
N ALA A 20 -2.80 -35.34 -5.51
CA ALA A 20 -2.88 -34.87 -6.89
C ALA A 20 -3.59 -33.51 -7.02
N ALA A 21 -4.63 -33.26 -6.22
CA ALA A 21 -5.36 -31.99 -6.24
C ALA A 21 -4.50 -30.80 -5.74
N LEU A 22 -3.65 -31.02 -4.74
CA LEU A 22 -2.76 -29.97 -4.20
C LEU A 22 -1.62 -29.61 -5.17
N LEU A 23 -1.13 -30.57 -5.96
CA LEU A 23 -0.11 -30.29 -6.98
C LEU A 23 -0.67 -29.49 -8.17
N VAL A 24 -1.93 -29.73 -8.56
CA VAL A 24 -2.60 -28.92 -9.60
C VAL A 24 -2.89 -27.51 -9.08
N TYR A 25 -3.32 -27.36 -7.81
CA TYR A 25 -3.57 -26.03 -7.23
C TYR A 25 -2.27 -25.22 -7.08
N GLY A 26 -1.17 -25.85 -6.68
CA GLY A 26 0.16 -25.21 -6.61
C GLY A 26 0.71 -24.84 -7.99
N ALA A 27 0.50 -25.68 -9.01
CA ALA A 27 0.92 -25.39 -10.39
C ALA A 27 0.09 -24.26 -11.01
N VAL A 28 -1.23 -24.22 -10.78
CA VAL A 28 -2.11 -23.12 -11.23
C VAL A 28 -1.71 -21.79 -10.58
N TRP A 29 -1.32 -21.80 -9.30
CA TRP A 29 -0.82 -20.59 -8.61
C TRP A 29 0.50 -20.07 -9.20
N LEU A 30 1.39 -20.96 -9.64
CA LEU A 30 2.64 -20.59 -10.31
C LEU A 30 2.42 -20.13 -11.76
N THR A 31 1.40 -20.63 -12.47
CA THR A 31 1.09 -20.18 -13.84
C THR A 31 0.17 -18.96 -13.93
N PHE A 32 -0.68 -18.68 -12.92
CA PHE A 32 -1.66 -17.59 -12.97
C PHE A 32 -1.55 -16.54 -11.85
N GLY A 33 -0.77 -16.77 -10.79
CA GLY A 33 -0.88 -15.99 -9.55
C GLY A 33 0.42 -15.46 -8.92
N GLY A 34 1.59 -15.67 -9.52
CA GLY A 34 2.87 -15.19 -8.97
C GLY A 34 3.52 -14.16 -9.89
N PHE A 35 3.60 -12.91 -9.44
CA PHE A 35 4.18 -11.75 -10.16
C PHE A 35 3.32 -11.17 -11.28
N GLN A 36 2.16 -10.60 -10.93
CA GLN A 36 1.72 -9.42 -11.68
C GLN A 36 2.59 -8.24 -11.23
N TYR A 37 3.77 -8.10 -11.84
CA TYR A 37 4.39 -6.77 -11.94
C TYR A 37 3.34 -5.87 -12.59
N SER A 38 2.99 -4.78 -11.92
CA SER A 38 2.10 -3.78 -12.50
C SER A 38 2.77 -3.24 -13.76
N ASP A 39 2.29 -3.60 -14.95
CA ASP A 39 2.95 -3.29 -16.23
C ASP A 39 3.04 -1.79 -16.56
N ASN A 40 2.48 -0.91 -15.74
CA ASN A 40 2.74 0.54 -15.79
C ASN A 40 2.92 1.06 -14.36
N PRO A 41 4.11 0.94 -13.75
CA PRO A 41 4.41 1.72 -12.57
C PRO A 41 4.58 3.18 -13.01
N LEU A 42 4.21 4.12 -12.15
CA LEU A 42 4.45 5.55 -12.35
C LEU A 42 5.83 5.80 -13.01
N PRO A 43 5.94 6.62 -14.06
CA PRO A 43 7.23 6.89 -14.69
C PRO A 43 8.26 7.29 -13.63
N PRO A 44 9.49 6.73 -13.63
CA PRO A 44 10.50 7.03 -12.61
C PRO A 44 10.76 8.53 -12.42
N SER A 45 10.69 9.31 -13.49
CA SER A 45 10.83 10.78 -13.50
C SER A 45 9.73 11.49 -12.72
N GLU A 46 8.46 11.08 -12.88
CA GLU A 46 7.33 11.66 -12.17
C GLU A 46 7.34 11.25 -10.68
N ARG A 47 7.75 10.02 -10.37
CA ARG A 47 7.94 9.60 -8.97
C ARG A 47 8.95 10.47 -8.25
N GLY A 48 10.13 10.68 -8.84
CA GLY A 48 11.18 11.51 -8.24
C GLY A 48 10.69 12.91 -7.91
N LEU A 49 10.08 13.59 -8.89
CA LEU A 49 9.58 14.96 -8.74
C LEU A 49 8.49 15.08 -7.66
N VAL A 50 7.55 14.13 -7.62
CA VAL A 50 6.48 14.14 -6.61
C VAL A 50 7.04 13.91 -5.20
N LEU A 51 7.97 12.96 -5.07
CA LEU A 51 8.62 12.65 -3.79
C LEU A 51 9.46 13.82 -3.27
N GLU A 52 10.22 14.47 -4.15
CA GLU A 52 11.00 15.66 -3.82
C GLU A 52 10.11 16.83 -3.40
N SER A 53 9.00 17.05 -4.11
CA SER A 53 8.03 18.11 -3.80
C SER A 53 7.32 17.91 -2.46
N ALA A 54 7.14 16.66 -2.03
CA ALA A 54 6.51 16.32 -0.76
C ALA A 54 7.46 16.35 0.45
N ALA A 55 8.77 16.25 0.22
CA ALA A 55 9.76 16.20 1.28
C ALA A 55 9.71 17.40 2.26
N PRO A 56 9.53 18.66 1.79
CA PRO A 56 9.35 19.80 2.70
C PRO A 56 8.14 19.65 3.62
N VAL A 57 7.01 19.15 3.10
CA VAL A 57 5.78 18.97 3.88
C VAL A 57 5.96 17.94 4.98
N ILE A 58 6.57 16.80 4.66
CA ILE A 58 6.88 15.76 5.64
C ILE A 58 7.81 16.28 6.74
N ARG A 59 8.85 17.03 6.37
CA ARG A 59 9.76 17.64 7.35
C ARG A 59 9.04 18.62 8.26
N ALA A 60 8.16 19.44 7.71
CA ALA A 60 7.36 20.40 8.47
C ALA A 60 6.38 19.73 9.43
N ILE A 61 5.69 18.66 9.00
CA ILE A 61 4.82 17.87 9.88
C ILE A 61 5.62 17.29 11.06
N ARG A 62 6.79 16.71 10.78
CA ARG A 62 7.65 16.15 11.83
C ARG A 62 8.16 17.21 12.80
N ALA A 63 8.51 18.40 12.32
CA ALA A 63 8.92 19.52 13.16
C ALA A 63 7.76 20.00 14.05
N PHE A 64 6.56 20.17 13.46
CA PHE A 64 5.36 20.51 14.20
C PHE A 64 5.07 19.49 15.31
N GLU A 65 5.17 18.21 14.98
CA GLU A 65 4.96 17.10 15.93
C GLU A 65 5.98 17.10 17.06
N ALA A 66 7.24 17.41 16.77
CA ALA A 66 8.29 17.52 17.77
C ALA A 66 8.00 18.61 18.81
N ASP A 67 7.48 19.76 18.36
CA ASP A 67 7.20 20.92 19.21
C ASP A 67 5.88 20.78 19.98
N HIS A 68 4.82 20.31 19.29
CA HIS A 68 3.46 20.29 19.83
C HIS A 68 3.05 18.94 20.42
N LYS A 69 3.90 17.90 20.30
CA LYS A 69 3.64 16.52 20.73
C LYS A 69 2.38 15.90 20.10
N ARG A 70 1.97 16.40 18.94
CA ARG A 70 0.84 15.92 18.13
C ARG A 70 1.03 16.30 16.66
N PRO A 71 0.50 15.53 15.71
CA PRO A 71 0.46 15.98 14.31
C PRO A 71 -0.44 17.22 14.15
N PRO A 72 -0.22 18.02 13.08
CA PRO A 72 -1.15 19.08 12.70
C PRO A 72 -2.51 18.47 12.35
N ARG A 73 -3.61 19.20 12.55
CA ARG A 73 -4.95 18.70 12.17
C ARG A 73 -5.19 18.86 10.68
N VAL A 74 -4.63 19.92 10.11
CA VAL A 74 -4.68 20.24 8.68
C VAL A 74 -3.33 20.79 8.23
N LEU A 75 -2.99 20.69 6.95
CA LEU A 75 -1.71 21.21 6.43
C LEU A 75 -1.57 22.73 6.61
N GLY A 76 -2.68 23.46 6.74
CA GLY A 76 -2.67 24.90 7.05
C GLY A 76 -2.04 25.23 8.41
N ASP A 77 -2.05 24.32 9.38
CA ASP A 77 -1.43 24.53 10.70
C ASP A 77 0.11 24.67 10.61
N LEU A 78 0.70 24.23 9.51
CA LEU A 78 2.14 24.32 9.26
C LEU A 78 2.55 25.72 8.78
N VAL A 79 1.61 26.52 8.27
CA VAL A 79 1.88 27.82 7.66
C VAL A 79 1.57 28.95 8.66
N PRO A 80 2.38 30.01 8.76
CA PRO A 80 3.68 30.20 8.09
C PRO A 80 4.88 29.61 8.85
N HIS A 81 4.67 29.09 10.07
CA HIS A 81 5.74 28.86 11.04
C HIS A 81 6.69 27.70 10.67
N TYR A 82 6.18 26.63 10.07
CA TYR A 82 6.95 25.44 9.66
C TYR A 82 7.12 25.36 8.13
N LEU A 83 6.25 26.04 7.38
CA LEU A 83 6.31 26.20 5.94
C LEU A 83 5.89 27.62 5.56
N PRO A 84 6.62 28.29 4.64
CA PRO A 84 6.18 29.61 4.15
C PRO A 84 4.83 29.52 3.43
N GLN A 85 4.61 28.41 2.72
CA GLN A 85 3.35 28.02 2.08
C GLN A 85 3.36 26.51 1.86
N VAL A 86 2.18 25.91 1.69
CA VAL A 86 2.08 24.51 1.25
C VAL A 86 2.56 24.44 -0.21
N PRO A 87 3.63 23.67 -0.53
CA PRO A 87 4.13 23.53 -1.90
C PRO A 87 3.02 23.06 -2.82
N ARG A 88 2.98 23.56 -4.06
CA ARG A 88 2.10 22.96 -5.08
C ARG A 88 2.85 21.84 -5.78
N LEU A 89 2.12 20.80 -6.18
CA LEU A 89 2.71 19.74 -6.99
C LEU A 89 2.90 20.21 -8.44
N PRO A 90 3.89 19.67 -9.15
CA PRO A 90 4.21 20.09 -10.52
C PRO A 90 3.08 19.80 -11.52
N SER A 91 2.25 18.79 -11.26
CA SER A 91 1.09 18.44 -12.07
C SER A 91 -0.19 18.55 -11.22
N PRO A 92 -1.24 19.21 -11.72
CA PRO A 92 -2.50 19.32 -10.99
C PRO A 92 -3.12 17.92 -10.83
N PRO A 93 -3.50 17.53 -9.61
CA PRO A 93 -4.11 16.23 -9.33
C PRO A 93 -5.52 16.13 -9.93
N SER A 94 -5.95 14.91 -10.25
CA SER A 94 -7.31 14.66 -10.79
C SER A 94 -8.43 15.07 -9.82
N THR A 95 -8.14 15.14 -8.52
CA THR A 95 -9.09 15.54 -7.47
C THR A 95 -9.17 17.06 -7.24
N GLY A 96 -8.30 17.85 -7.87
CA GLY A 96 -8.18 19.29 -7.62
C GLY A 96 -7.55 19.67 -6.27
N ARG A 97 -7.03 18.69 -5.51
CA ARG A 97 -6.31 18.90 -4.24
C ARG A 97 -4.91 18.32 -4.29
N ASP A 98 -3.89 19.16 -4.13
CA ASP A 98 -2.46 18.76 -4.18
C ASP A 98 -2.11 17.67 -3.16
N TYR A 99 -2.76 17.69 -1.99
CA TYR A 99 -2.56 16.67 -0.96
C TYR A 99 -3.88 16.23 -0.34
N LEU A 100 -3.95 14.94 -0.05
CA LEU A 100 -4.89 14.32 0.88
C LEU A 100 -4.17 14.16 2.21
N TYR A 101 -4.70 14.73 3.28
CA TYR A 101 -4.09 14.63 4.60
C TYR A 101 -5.08 14.01 5.57
N ALA A 102 -4.65 13.00 6.31
CA ALA A 102 -5.47 12.31 7.30
C ALA A 102 -4.67 12.11 8.59
N VAL A 103 -5.35 12.29 9.72
CA VAL A 103 -4.83 12.00 11.06
C VAL A 103 -5.68 10.90 11.66
N GLU A 104 -5.02 9.85 12.13
CA GLU A 104 -5.59 8.72 12.84
C GLU A 104 -5.00 8.65 14.25
N PRO A 105 -5.60 7.91 15.20
CA PRO A 105 -5.19 7.93 16.61
C PRO A 105 -3.72 7.64 16.91
N ARG A 106 -2.97 7.04 15.96
CA ARG A 106 -1.55 6.68 16.12
C ARG A 106 -0.69 6.96 14.89
N GLN A 107 -1.25 7.57 13.85
CA GLN A 107 -0.51 7.84 12.63
C GLN A 107 -1.12 9.02 11.88
N TRP A 108 -0.31 9.65 11.05
CA TRP A 108 -0.80 10.57 10.03
C TRP A 108 -0.35 10.06 8.67
N ARG A 109 -1.18 10.36 7.66
CA ARG A 109 -0.94 9.97 6.28
C ARG A 109 -1.03 11.19 5.39
N ILE A 110 -0.13 11.25 4.41
CA ILE A 110 -0.21 12.22 3.32
C ILE A 110 -0.29 11.45 2.01
N GLY A 111 -1.33 11.74 1.23
CA GLY A 111 -1.62 11.18 -0.06
C GLY A 111 -1.44 12.22 -1.13
N ILE A 112 -0.78 11.84 -2.20
CA ILE A 112 -0.60 12.68 -3.38
C ILE A 112 -1.38 12.01 -4.49
N PRO A 113 -2.50 12.60 -4.96
CA PRO A 113 -3.21 12.07 -6.10
C PRO A 113 -2.31 12.21 -7.32
N VAL A 114 -2.10 11.10 -8.00
CA VAL A 114 -1.30 11.04 -9.20
C VAL A 114 -2.23 10.82 -10.38
N ARG A 115 -2.11 11.70 -11.37
CA ARG A 115 -2.82 11.55 -12.64
C ARG A 115 -2.10 10.49 -13.46
N ASP A 116 -2.66 9.30 -13.45
CA ASP A 116 -2.25 8.15 -14.27
C ASP A 116 -3.53 7.58 -14.93
N GLU A 117 -3.41 6.64 -15.87
CA GLU A 117 -4.52 5.98 -16.57
C GLU A 117 -5.57 5.36 -15.63
N ARG A 118 -5.26 5.20 -14.33
CA ARG A 118 -6.06 4.49 -13.34
C ARG A 118 -6.32 5.27 -12.05
N ASP A 119 -6.05 6.58 -12.02
CA ASP A 119 -6.23 7.48 -10.87
C ASP A 119 -5.71 6.89 -9.53
N GLY A 120 -4.39 7.00 -9.31
CA GLY A 120 -3.73 6.44 -8.12
C GLY A 120 -3.40 7.48 -7.05
N VAL A 121 -3.01 7.00 -5.86
CA VAL A 121 -2.55 7.87 -4.77
C VAL A 121 -1.23 7.36 -4.20
N LEU A 122 -0.21 8.21 -4.26
CA LEU A 122 1.08 7.96 -3.62
C LEU A 122 0.99 8.40 -2.17
N THR A 123 1.08 7.46 -1.25
CA THR A 123 0.81 7.66 0.18
C THR A 123 2.07 7.49 1.01
N TYR A 124 2.35 8.44 1.89
CA TYR A 124 3.33 8.32 2.96
C TYR A 124 2.60 8.18 4.29
N SER A 125 3.03 7.22 5.12
CA SER A 125 2.55 7.04 6.49
C SER A 125 3.64 7.38 7.50
N SER A 126 3.26 8.02 8.61
CA SER A 126 4.16 8.33 9.72
C SER A 126 4.75 7.07 10.37
N ILE A 127 4.08 5.93 10.21
CA ILE A 127 4.55 4.61 10.64
C ILE A 127 4.72 3.69 9.42
N ARG A 128 5.49 2.59 9.56
CA ARG A 128 5.68 1.62 8.47
C ARG A 128 4.48 0.70 8.23
N ASP A 129 3.39 0.91 8.98
CA ASP A 129 2.15 0.21 8.77
C ASP A 129 1.33 0.92 7.69
N TYR A 130 1.08 0.19 6.62
CA TYR A 130 0.32 0.68 5.47
C TYR A 130 -0.92 -0.18 5.37
N PRO A 131 -2.13 0.40 5.25
CA PRO A 131 -3.33 -0.41 5.10
C PRO A 131 -3.17 -1.34 3.89
N PRO A 132 -3.59 -2.60 4.00
CA PRO A 132 -3.58 -3.52 2.87
C PRO A 132 -4.43 -2.93 1.74
N GLY A 133 -4.00 -3.15 0.50
CA GLY A 133 -4.79 -2.78 -0.67
C GLY A 133 -6.15 -3.48 -0.67
N LYS A 134 -7.11 -2.92 -1.41
CA LYS A 134 -8.39 -3.60 -1.65
C LYS A 134 -8.14 -4.87 -2.47
N PRO A 135 -8.98 -5.92 -2.33
CA PRO A 135 -8.92 -7.08 -3.23
C PRO A 135 -8.90 -6.65 -4.69
N GLY A 136 -7.92 -7.11 -5.47
CA GLY A 136 -7.72 -6.72 -6.88
C GLY A 136 -7.01 -5.37 -7.11
N MET A 137 -6.63 -4.65 -6.05
CA MET A 137 -5.86 -3.40 -6.12
C MET A 137 -4.49 -3.59 -5.44
N PRO A 138 -3.45 -4.00 -6.20
CA PRO A 138 -2.13 -4.19 -5.63
C PRO A 138 -1.56 -2.87 -5.09
N VAL A 139 -0.79 -2.97 -4.00
CA VAL A 139 -0.07 -1.84 -3.39
C VAL A 139 1.41 -2.00 -3.72
N GLU A 140 1.98 -1.00 -4.38
CA GLU A 140 3.41 -0.97 -4.68
C GLU A 140 4.14 -0.20 -3.57
N ARG A 141 5.05 -0.87 -2.86
CA ARG A 141 5.85 -0.25 -1.79
C ARG A 141 7.11 0.37 -2.38
N LEU A 142 7.30 1.65 -2.13
CA LEU A 142 8.40 2.49 -2.64
C LEU A 142 9.17 3.09 -1.45
N GLY A 143 9.90 2.24 -0.74
CA GLY A 143 10.62 2.63 0.47
C GLY A 143 9.68 3.10 1.58
N ALA A 144 9.71 4.40 1.89
CA ALA A 144 8.84 5.03 2.88
C ALA A 144 7.49 5.51 2.28
N TRP A 145 7.14 5.05 1.10
CA TRP A 145 5.89 5.37 0.41
C TRP A 145 5.19 4.10 -0.05
N ALA A 146 3.89 4.21 -0.28
CA ALA A 146 3.07 3.17 -0.89
C ALA A 146 2.19 3.80 -1.97
N TYR A 147 2.24 3.27 -3.17
CA TYR A 147 1.34 3.63 -4.25
C TYR A 147 0.10 2.73 -4.21
N TYR A 148 -1.07 3.36 -4.13
CA TYR A 148 -2.37 2.72 -4.19
C TYR A 148 -3.00 3.00 -5.54
N ARG A 149 -3.49 1.95 -6.20
CA ARG A 149 -4.40 2.12 -7.33
C ARG A 149 -5.78 2.51 -6.78
N GLY A 150 -6.36 3.62 -7.25
CA GLY A 150 -7.56 4.22 -6.65
C GLY A 150 -7.28 5.03 -5.37
N ASN A 151 -8.33 5.51 -4.71
CA ASN A 151 -8.23 6.30 -3.50
C ASN A 151 -8.23 5.43 -2.21
N PRO A 152 -7.15 5.44 -1.40
CA PRO A 152 -7.05 4.75 -0.12
C PRO A 152 -7.43 5.63 1.10
N PHE A 153 -7.86 6.87 0.86
CA PHE A 153 -8.34 7.82 1.87
C PHE A 153 -9.86 7.79 1.97
#